data_AF-A0A1C4D8U6-F1
#
_entry.id   AF-A0A1C4D8U6-F1
#
_cell.length_a   1.000
_cell.length_b   1.000
_cell.length_c   1.000
_cell.angle_alpha   90.00
_cell.angle_beta   90.00
_cell.angle_gamma   90.00
#
_symmetry.space_group_name_H-M   'P 1'
#
loop_
_entity.id
_entity.type
_entity.pdbx_description
1 polymer ?
#
loop_
_entity_poly.entity_id
_entity_poly.type
_entity_poly.pdbx_seq_one_letter_code
_entity_poly.pdbx_strand_id
1 'polypeptide(L)'
;MGILTVTLASILWGTTGTAATFAPSLSPLLIGSLAMGVGGILQCSLAISKIIKERHLLIKHGHLLIVGAIAVMLYPLAFYSSMRLSGVAIGTVVSIDLPRSFRRSLNILVVIFA
;
A
#
# COMPACT_ATOMS: atom_id res chain seq x y z
N MET A 1 -8.64 22.36 6.41
CA MET A 1 -7.50 21.50 6.79
C MET A 1 -7.30 20.31 5.87
N GLY A 2 -8.37 19.64 5.38
CA GLY A 2 -8.23 18.46 4.51
C GLY A 2 -7.46 18.66 3.21
N ILE A 3 -7.62 19.79 2.51
CA ILE A 3 -6.91 20.05 1.24
C ILE A 3 -5.40 20.05 1.45
N LEU A 4 -4.88 20.73 2.47
CA LEU A 4 -3.44 20.73 2.76
C LEU A 4 -2.91 19.31 3.06
N THR A 5 -3.67 18.52 3.81
CA THR A 5 -3.29 17.14 4.16
C THR A 5 -3.25 16.25 2.93
N VAL A 6 -4.23 16.39 2.03
CA VAL A 6 -4.29 15.66 0.76
C VAL A 6 -3.14 16.08 -0.15
N THR A 7 -2.85 17.38 -0.29
CA THR A 7 -1.73 17.86 -1.12
C THR A 7 -0.38 17.38 -0.60
N LEU A 8 -0.16 17.44 0.72
CA LEU A 8 1.07 16.93 1.34
C LEU A 8 1.21 15.42 1.16
N ALA A 9 0.11 14.67 1.35
CA ALA A 9 0.10 13.23 1.12
C ALA A 9 0.43 12.90 -0.35
N SER A 10 -0.18 13.58 -1.32
CA SER A 10 0.11 13.38 -2.74
C SER A 10 1.56 13.66 -3.09
N ILE A 11 2.17 14.71 -2.51
CA ILE A 11 3.60 15.01 -2.73
C ILE A 11 4.48 13.91 -2.13
N LEU A 12 4.23 13.51 -0.88
CA LEU A 12 5.00 12.46 -0.19
C LEU A 12 4.88 11.09 -0.88
N TRP A 13 3.70 10.78 -1.42
CA TRP A 13 3.46 9.52 -2.11
C TRP A 13 4.12 9.52 -3.50
N GLY A 14 4.04 10.64 -4.23
CA GLY A 14 4.72 10.79 -5.53
C GLY A 14 6.25 10.70 -5.46
N THR A 15 6.87 11.24 -4.40
CA THR A 15 8.33 11.11 -4.19
C THR A 15 8.73 9.67 -3.86
N THR A 16 7.88 8.92 -3.14
CA THR A 16 8.11 7.50 -2.85
C THR A 16 8.09 6.65 -4.12
N GLY A 17 7.13 6.87 -5.03
CA GLY A 17 7.08 6.17 -6.32
C GLY A 17 8.29 6.46 -7.22
N THR A 18 8.76 7.71 -7.21
CA THR A 18 9.98 8.10 -7.93
C THR A 18 11.22 7.41 -7.34
N ALA A 19 11.37 7.42 -6.01
CA ALA A 19 12.47 6.73 -5.32
C ALA A 19 12.46 5.21 -5.54
N ALA A 20 11.26 4.59 -5.57
CA ALA A 20 11.11 3.16 -5.84
C ALA A 20 11.59 2.78 -7.25
N THR A 21 11.43 3.67 -8.24
CA THR A 21 11.92 3.45 -9.61
C THR A 21 13.45 3.40 -9.68
N PHE A 22 14.14 4.13 -8.79
CA PHE A 22 15.60 4.11 -8.70
C PHE A 22 16.17 2.95 -7.87
N ALA A 23 15.32 2.12 -7.26
CA ALA A 23 15.72 0.96 -6.45
C ALA A 23 15.17 -0.37 -7.02
N PRO A 24 15.46 -0.73 -8.29
CA PRO A 24 14.92 -1.94 -8.93
C PRO A 24 15.38 -3.24 -8.26
N SER A 25 16.47 -3.19 -7.47
CA SER A 25 16.98 -4.33 -6.70
C SER A 25 16.14 -4.67 -5.47
N LEU A 26 15.27 -3.75 -5.01
CA LEU A 26 14.39 -3.98 -3.87
C LEU A 26 13.07 -4.55 -4.34
N SER A 27 12.65 -5.67 -3.75
CA SER A 27 11.35 -6.24 -4.09
C SER A 27 10.21 -5.31 -3.64
N PRO A 28 9.10 -5.19 -4.40
CA PRO A 28 7.93 -4.43 -3.98
C PRO A 28 7.37 -4.87 -2.62
N LEU A 29 7.50 -6.17 -2.29
CA LEU A 29 7.14 -6.70 -0.97
C LEU A 29 7.99 -6.10 0.14
N LEU A 30 9.30 -5.94 -0.08
CA LEU A 30 10.21 -5.34 0.89
C LEU A 30 9.85 -3.88 1.15
N ILE A 31 9.63 -3.10 0.09
CA ILE A 31 9.23 -1.68 0.19
C ILE A 31 7.89 -1.56 0.93
N GLY A 32 6.88 -2.37 0.55
CA GLY A 32 5.58 -2.38 1.22
C GLY A 32 5.67 -2.80 2.69
N SER A 33 6.48 -3.81 3.02
CA SER A 33 6.68 -4.27 4.39
C SER A 33 7.36 -3.23 5.28
N LEU A 34 8.37 -2.52 4.76
CA LEU A 34 9.07 -1.45 5.47
C LEU A 34 8.12 -0.26 5.71
N ALA A 35 7.37 0.14 4.69
CA ALA A 35 6.38 1.23 4.83
C ALA A 35 5.29 0.91 5.86
N MET A 36 4.74 -0.30 5.83
CA MET A 36 3.74 -0.77 6.80
C MET A 36 4.32 -0.89 8.22
N GLY A 37 5.53 -1.43 8.36
CA GLY A 37 6.21 -1.55 9.65
C GLY A 37 6.47 -0.18 10.28
N VAL A 38 7.06 0.74 9.53
CA VAL A 38 7.35 2.10 9.99
C VAL A 38 6.06 2.87 10.29
N GLY A 39 5.06 2.80 9.40
CA GLY A 39 3.77 3.44 9.58
C GLY A 39 3.03 2.93 10.83
N GLY A 40 3.03 1.60 11.03
CA GLY A 40 2.43 0.98 12.21
C GLY A 40 3.12 1.37 13.52
N ILE A 41 4.46 1.43 13.54
CA ILE A 41 5.22 1.86 14.72
C ILE A 41 4.94 3.34 15.05
N LEU A 42 4.94 4.21 14.03
CA LEU A 42 4.59 5.62 14.21
C LEU A 42 3.17 5.78 14.74
N GLN A 43 2.21 5.02 14.19
CA GLN A 43 0.82 5.08 14.62
C GLN A 43 0.64 4.58 16.07
N CYS A 44 1.33 3.49 16.44
CA CYS A 44 1.40 3.03 17.83
C CYS A 44 1.99 4.09 18.77
N SER A 45 3.06 4.78 18.35
CA SER A 45 3.71 5.82 19.15
C SER A 45 2.79 7.02 19.37
N LEU A 46 2.08 7.46 18.32
CA LEU A 46 1.11 8.55 18.42
C LEU A 46 -0.14 8.16 19.23
N ALA A 47 -0.51 6.88 19.20
CA ALA A 47 -1.66 6.36 19.94
C ALA A 47 -1.32 5.89 21.36
N ILE A 48 -0.07 5.97 21.81
CA ILE A 48 0.41 5.37 23.07
C ILE A 48 -0.43 5.80 24.28
N SER A 49 -0.79 7.09 24.37
CA SER A 49 -1.60 7.63 25.46
C SER A 49 -3.03 7.07 25.48
N LYS A 50 -3.62 6.80 24.30
CA LYS A 50 -4.94 6.15 24.19
C LYS A 50 -4.84 4.65 24.51
N ILE A 51 -3.79 3.98 24.03
CA ILE A 51 -3.52 2.56 24.29
C ILE A 51 -3.39 2.30 25.80
N ILE A 52 -2.67 3.17 26.53
CA ILE A 52 -2.51 3.04 27.98
C ILE A 52 -3.85 3.25 28.69
N LYS A 53 -4.60 4.29 28.29
CA LYS A 53 -5.89 4.64 28.91
C LYS A 53 -6.99 3.60 28.69
N GLU A 54 -6.99 2.94 27.53
CA GLU A 54 -8.00 1.96 27.13
C GLU A 54 -7.48 0.51 27.11
N ARG A 55 -6.32 0.24 27.74
CA ARG A 55 -5.66 -1.08 27.73
C ARG A 55 -6.61 -2.23 28.08
N HIS A 56 -7.53 -2.03 29.02
CA HIS A 56 -8.49 -3.05 29.43
C HIS A 56 -9.48 -3.43 28.30
N LEU A 57 -9.90 -2.46 27.48
CA LEU A 57 -10.74 -2.69 26.30
C LEU A 57 -9.98 -3.38 25.18
N LEU A 58 -8.71 -3.01 24.97
CA LEU A 58 -7.83 -3.67 23.99
C LEU A 58 -7.59 -5.14 24.34
N ILE A 59 -7.39 -5.47 25.62
CA ILE A 59 -7.21 -6.87 26.05
C ILE A 59 -8.50 -7.66 25.84
N LYS A 60 -9.65 -7.09 26.20
CA LYS A 60 -10.97 -7.73 26.02
C LYS A 60 -11.30 -8.00 24.55
N HIS A 61 -10.89 -7.11 23.63
CA HIS A 61 -11.12 -7.24 22.19
C HIS A 61 -9.84 -7.57 21.40
N GLY A 62 -8.86 -8.20 22.05
CA GLY A 62 -7.55 -8.47 21.43
C GLY A 62 -7.65 -9.28 20.14
N HIS A 63 -8.67 -10.12 20.01
CA HIS A 63 -8.96 -10.88 18.80
C HIS A 63 -9.23 -9.98 17.58
N LEU A 64 -10.04 -8.92 17.73
CA LEU A 64 -10.31 -7.95 16.66
C LEU A 64 -9.03 -7.18 16.27
N LEU A 65 -8.18 -6.91 17.25
CA LEU A 65 -6.92 -6.21 17.05
C LEU A 65 -5.92 -7.05 16.26
N ILE A 66 -5.82 -8.35 16.59
CA ILE A 66 -5.00 -9.32 15.84
C ILE A 66 -5.55 -9.53 14.43
N VAL A 67 -6.86 -9.70 14.27
CA VAL A 67 -7.49 -9.85 12.94
C VAL A 67 -7.25 -8.60 12.09
N GLY A 68 -7.42 -7.41 12.65
CA GLY A 68 -7.12 -6.15 11.98
C GLY A 68 -5.65 -6.03 11.57
N ALA A 69 -4.72 -6.37 12.47
CA ALA A 69 -3.28 -6.34 12.19
C ALA A 69 -2.89 -7.33 11.08
N ILE A 70 -3.43 -8.55 11.13
CA ILE A 70 -3.22 -9.56 10.08
C ILE A 70 -3.81 -9.08 8.76
N ALA A 71 -5.01 -8.51 8.74
CA ALA A 71 -5.64 -8.00 7.54
C ALA A 71 -4.83 -6.86 6.91
N VAL A 72 -4.36 -5.90 7.71
CA VAL A 72 -3.50 -4.78 7.26
C VAL A 72 -2.15 -5.29 6.74
N MET A 73 -1.59 -6.33 7.35
CA MET A 73 -0.34 -6.93 6.87
C MET A 73 -0.55 -7.72 5.57
N LEU A 74 -1.59 -8.54 5.49
CA LEU A 74 -1.83 -9.39 4.32
C LEU A 74 -2.33 -8.59 3.12
N TYR A 75 -3.07 -7.50 3.31
CA TYR A 75 -3.66 -6.73 2.23
C TYR A 75 -2.62 -6.23 1.21
N PRO A 76 -1.55 -5.51 1.59
CA PRO A 76 -0.51 -5.09 0.67
C PRO A 76 0.23 -6.26 0.03
N LEU A 77 0.53 -7.34 0.80
CA LEU A 77 1.21 -8.51 0.23
C LEU A 77 0.38 -9.19 -0.85
N ALA A 78 -0.91 -9.40 -0.59
CA ALA A 78 -1.85 -9.96 -1.55
C ALA A 78 -2.06 -9.02 -2.74
N PHE A 79 -2.15 -7.72 -2.50
CA PHE A 79 -2.28 -6.70 -3.53
C PHE A 79 -1.05 -6.62 -4.44
N TYR A 80 0.17 -6.51 -3.89
CA TYR A 80 1.41 -6.51 -4.67
C TYR A 80 1.64 -7.83 -5.41
N SER A 81 1.30 -8.97 -4.78
CA SER A 81 1.37 -10.29 -5.44
C SER A 81 0.39 -10.38 -6.60
N SER A 82 -0.84 -9.92 -6.39
CA SER A 82 -1.88 -9.85 -7.41
C SER A 82 -1.52 -8.86 -8.53
N MET A 83 -0.91 -7.70 -8.24
CA MET A 83 -0.43 -6.77 -9.26
C MET A 83 0.69 -7.39 -10.09
N ARG A 84 1.59 -8.16 -9.49
CA ARG A 84 2.66 -8.86 -10.22
C ARG A 84 2.11 -9.97 -11.12
N LEU A 85 1.15 -10.77 -10.64
CA LEU A 85 0.48 -11.79 -11.46
C LEU A 85 -0.44 -11.16 -12.52
N SER A 86 -1.21 -10.15 -12.14
CA SER A 86 -2.10 -9.40 -13.03
C SER A 86 -1.30 -8.64 -14.07
N GLY A 87 -0.13 -8.10 -13.75
CA GLY A 87 0.77 -7.49 -14.75
C GLY A 87 1.17 -8.49 -15.84
N VAL A 88 1.40 -9.76 -15.49
CA VAL A 88 1.67 -10.85 -16.45
C VAL A 88 0.39 -11.26 -17.19
N ALA A 89 -0.73 -11.45 -16.48
CA ALA A 89 -2.00 -11.88 -17.08
C ALA A 89 -2.62 -10.80 -17.98
N ILE A 90 -2.74 -9.57 -17.49
CA ILE A 90 -3.11 -8.38 -18.25
C ILE A 90 -2.09 -8.17 -19.38
N GLY A 91 -0.79 -8.30 -19.14
CA GLY A 91 0.23 -8.19 -20.18
C GLY A 91 0.03 -9.20 -21.32
N THR A 92 -0.39 -10.41 -21.01
CA THR A 92 -0.64 -11.49 -21.98
C THR A 92 -1.94 -11.23 -22.74
N VAL A 93 -3.04 -10.92 -22.05
CA VAL A 93 -4.34 -10.54 -22.66
C VAL A 93 -4.18 -9.30 -23.54
N VAL A 94 -3.45 -8.29 -23.08
CA VAL A 94 -3.19 -7.05 -23.81
C VAL A 94 -2.30 -7.26 -25.03
N SER A 95 -1.36 -8.20 -24.96
CA SER A 95 -0.49 -8.53 -26.10
C SER A 95 -1.23 -9.29 -27.19
N ILE A 96 -2.25 -10.08 -26.81
CA ILE A 96 -3.05 -10.87 -27.74
C ILE A 96 -4.14 -10.02 -28.41
N ASP A 97 -4.86 -9.17 -27.66
CA ASP A 97 -6.12 -8.59 -28.15
C ASP A 97 -6.18 -7.05 -28.21
N LEU A 98 -5.20 -6.29 -27.72
CA LEU A 98 -5.42 -4.86 -27.47
C LEU A 98 -4.99 -3.90 -28.60
N PRO A 99 -5.93 -3.16 -29.23
CA PRO A 99 -5.61 -2.10 -30.17
C PRO A 99 -4.89 -0.93 -29.48
N ARG A 100 -3.96 -0.27 -30.20
CA ARG A 100 -3.00 0.74 -29.69
C ARG A 100 -3.63 1.88 -28.87
N SER A 101 -4.91 2.21 -29.08
CA SER A 101 -5.63 3.26 -28.34
C SER A 101 -5.90 2.91 -26.87
N PHE A 102 -6.29 1.67 -26.57
CA PHE A 102 -6.66 1.25 -25.21
C PHE A 102 -5.44 1.04 -24.30
N ARG A 103 -4.26 0.79 -24.90
CA ARG A 103 -2.99 0.58 -24.19
C ARG A 103 -2.53 1.81 -23.40
N ARG A 104 -2.94 3.02 -23.82
CA ARG A 104 -2.59 4.30 -23.18
C ARG A 104 -3.43 4.57 -21.92
N SER A 105 -4.73 4.28 -21.96
CA SER A 105 -5.63 4.41 -20.81
C SER A 105 -5.28 3.41 -19.70
N LEU A 106 -4.85 2.20 -20.08
CA LEU A 106 -4.41 1.18 -19.12
C LEU A 106 -3.13 1.60 -18.38
N ASN A 107 -2.18 2.23 -19.09
CA ASN A 107 -0.93 2.70 -18.49
C ASN A 107 -1.20 3.81 -17.45
N ILE A 108 -2.13 4.73 -17.75
CA ILE A 108 -2.58 5.76 -16.81
C ILE A 108 -3.24 5.15 -15.57
N LEU A 109 -4.08 4.12 -15.72
CA LEU A 109 -4.69 3.45 -14.56
C LEU A 109 -3.63 2.77 -13.69
N VAL A 110 -2.68 2.07 -14.31
CA VAL A 110 -1.62 1.38 -13.57
C VAL A 110 -0.73 2.37 -12.81
N VAL A 111 -0.44 3.55 -13.37
CA VAL A 111 0.34 4.61 -12.69
C VAL A 111 -0.43 5.26 -11.53
N ILE A 112 -1.76 5.26 -11.57
CA ILE A 112 -2.59 5.80 -10.48
C ILE A 112 -2.78 4.78 -9.34
N PHE A 113 -2.75 3.48 -9.64
CA PHE A 113 -3.05 2.41 -8.67
C PHE A 113 -1.83 1.60 -8.17
N ALA A 114 -0.63 1.80 -8.74
CA ALA A 114 0.63 1.18 -8.28
C ALA A 114 1.43 2.11 -7.35
#